data_AF-A0A956U2U9-F1
#
_entry.id   AF-A0A956U2U9-F1
#
_cell.length_a   1.000
_cell.length_b   1.000
_cell.length_c   1.000
_cell.angle_alpha   90.00
_cell.angle_beta   90.00
_cell.angle_gamma   90.00
#
_symmetry.space_group_name_H-M   'P 1'
#
loop_
_entity.id
_entity.type
_entity.pdbx_description
1 polymer ?
#
loop_
_entity_poly.entity_id
_entity_poly.type
_entity_poly.pdbx_seq_one_letter_code
_entity_poly.pdbx_strand_id
1 'polypeptide(L)'
;TDYLPGNSELLEIVAPAVNNTTFNFKVINAYTGAEIAGGLKHRHNGKPYSLAAVPSSFGIDLTVEGEPAAETRAAVGLLSRSIRVVSAGDTYNSTNPTCVYDCLSSSPATYHFGGHTSARQGFKQVQIQGVEFFQLGQGGRIGHYPVHFHMARETPSDTFVKDSSVWDSMTRFITIHATHGVLLARNVGFMSIGHGFYLEDGTEINNKLYSNLGVLARAAVNNPQNPRQVPGILAWSGNPNTAQVPYNSDVFNPTVFWIMNGWNDFEYNMAAGATGCGVCYWLLSGANSGASQGMKWESYASMQSGPVMTAGMDTYEVNFARAGMTPLKSFVGNYCTSAMMSFNTVGATDACLGVSNFGAVTNPNAPAPKGDVNMETFYPKVDPGGGRFATKCDTTDCGPATIPNRCSVGDRSRCMVTVLDKYTSSFHWPQQNFASIWLRPQWYLVINSFLSDTQNGGLGFVTGGDYLLSSVIPGLWQLATKSVFVGHTQNDNPLASNAGPFNPLTSGDGKIKGLICDNADSNHCRSTNEGISIPIDNFGVNQRLYNIYDGPNYQDSNAFLDITETPLDPLCQPGGVTNCPQNGQGAGMPAWIYTRVLGIPINKTNNK
;
A
#
# COMPACT_ATOMS: atom_id res chain seq x y z
N THR A 1 12.20 -5.52 12.52
CA THR A 1 11.23 -6.44 11.93
C THR A 1 11.89 -7.05 10.72
N ASP A 2 11.75 -8.33 10.42
CA ASP A 2 12.34 -8.91 9.21
C ASP A 2 11.58 -8.53 7.91
N TYR A 3 10.60 -7.63 8.05
CA TYR A 3 9.98 -6.74 7.07
C TYR A 3 9.40 -7.40 5.80
N LEU A 4 9.18 -8.71 5.78
CA LEU A 4 8.35 -9.34 4.75
C LEU A 4 6.86 -9.18 5.08
N PRO A 5 5.97 -8.98 4.10
CA PRO A 5 4.53 -8.84 4.36
C PRO A 5 3.92 -10.03 5.11
N GLY A 6 4.35 -11.25 4.79
CA GLY A 6 3.84 -12.49 5.37
C GLY A 6 4.30 -12.77 6.80
N ASN A 7 5.31 -12.05 7.31
CA ASN A 7 5.90 -12.27 8.63
C ASN A 7 5.12 -11.59 9.77
N SER A 8 3.88 -11.18 9.53
CA SER A 8 2.97 -10.75 10.60
C SER A 8 2.49 -11.98 11.39
N GLU A 9 2.56 -11.91 12.73
CA GLU A 9 2.25 -13.03 13.62
C GLU A 9 1.01 -12.74 14.47
N LEU A 10 0.08 -13.69 14.54
CA LEU A 10 -1.08 -13.60 15.42
C LEU A 10 -0.74 -14.17 16.80
N LEU A 11 -0.98 -13.38 17.84
CA LEU A 11 -0.67 -13.73 19.22
C LEU A 11 -1.95 -13.87 20.05
N GLU A 12 -2.03 -14.92 20.86
CA GLU A 12 -3.03 -15.06 21.92
C GLU A 12 -2.42 -14.63 23.26
N ILE A 13 -3.01 -13.63 23.91
CA ILE A 13 -2.60 -13.20 25.25
C ILE A 13 -3.04 -14.27 26.25
N VAL A 14 -2.09 -14.81 27.03
CA VAL A 14 -2.37 -15.87 28.02
C VAL A 14 -2.24 -15.36 29.45
N ALA A 15 -3.15 -15.84 30.31
CA ALA A 15 -3.15 -15.55 31.73
C ALA A 15 -2.13 -16.41 32.50
N PRO A 16 -1.63 -15.92 33.65
CA PRO A 16 -1.81 -14.57 34.17
C PRO A 16 -0.98 -13.54 33.39
N ALA A 17 -1.47 -12.31 33.29
CA ALA A 17 -0.64 -11.18 32.86
C ALA A 17 0.53 -11.02 33.84
N VAL A 18 1.70 -10.63 33.34
CA VAL A 18 2.88 -10.41 34.20
C VAL A 18 2.71 -9.08 34.94
N ASN A 19 2.34 -8.02 34.22
CA ASN A 19 1.97 -6.70 34.75
C ASN A 19 1.24 -5.87 33.66
N ASN A 20 1.01 -4.58 33.90
CA ASN A 20 0.27 -3.70 32.99
C ASN A 20 0.98 -3.43 31.63
N THR A 21 2.27 -3.73 31.54
CA THR A 21 3.13 -3.51 30.34
C THR A 21 3.73 -4.79 29.79
N THR A 22 3.48 -5.93 30.44
CA THR A 22 4.12 -7.21 30.10
C THR A 22 3.08 -8.32 30.21
N PHE A 23 2.89 -9.04 29.12
CA PHE A 23 1.94 -10.14 29.03
C PHE A 23 2.64 -11.39 28.49
N ASN A 24 2.15 -12.55 28.93
CA ASN A 24 2.52 -13.82 28.33
C ASN A 24 1.68 -14.01 27.07
N PHE A 25 2.24 -14.67 26.06
CA PHE A 25 1.52 -14.96 24.83
C PHE A 25 1.86 -16.33 24.25
N LYS A 26 0.97 -16.81 23.39
CA LYS A 26 1.21 -17.92 22.46
C LYS A 26 1.17 -17.37 21.03
N VAL A 27 1.99 -17.91 20.14
CA VAL A 27 1.84 -17.66 18.71
C VAL A 27 0.80 -18.63 18.19
N ILE A 28 -0.20 -18.16 17.44
CA ILE A 28 -1.28 -18.98 16.92
C ILE A 28 -1.39 -18.85 15.40
N ASN A 29 -1.78 -19.93 14.74
CA ASN A 29 -2.11 -19.89 13.32
C ASN A 29 -3.41 -19.11 13.10
N ALA A 30 -3.37 -18.10 12.23
CA ALA A 30 -4.51 -17.20 11.99
C ALA A 30 -5.78 -17.88 11.44
N TYR A 31 -5.66 -19.06 10.83
CA TYR A 31 -6.79 -19.77 10.24
C TYR A 31 -7.28 -20.94 11.09
N THR A 32 -6.37 -21.69 11.73
CA THR A 32 -6.73 -22.88 12.50
C THR A 32 -6.86 -22.62 14.00
N GLY A 33 -6.32 -21.49 14.49
CA GLY A 33 -6.22 -21.18 15.92
C GLY A 33 -5.24 -22.08 16.68
N ALA A 34 -4.55 -22.99 16.01
CA ALA A 34 -3.60 -23.90 16.64
C ALA A 34 -2.35 -23.15 17.11
N GLU A 35 -1.85 -23.52 18.28
CA GLU A 35 -0.60 -22.99 18.82
C GLU A 35 0.59 -23.39 17.94
N ILE A 36 1.43 -22.42 17.59
CA ILE A 36 2.70 -22.61 16.91
C ILE A 36 3.79 -22.64 17.97
N ALA A 37 4.32 -23.84 18.25
CA ALA A 37 5.33 -24.04 19.27
C ALA A 37 6.63 -23.26 18.97
N GLY A 38 7.32 -22.78 20.01
CA GLY A 38 8.64 -22.16 19.91
C GLY A 38 8.65 -20.63 19.83
N GLY A 39 7.57 -19.96 20.23
CA GLY A 39 7.49 -18.50 20.32
C GLY A 39 7.49 -17.80 18.97
N LEU A 40 7.74 -16.48 18.98
CA LEU A 40 7.83 -15.64 17.78
C LEU A 40 8.82 -16.24 16.79
N LYS A 41 8.36 -16.42 15.55
CA LYS A 41 9.15 -16.96 14.44
C LYS A 41 9.96 -15.90 13.72
N HIS A 42 9.48 -14.67 13.78
CA HIS A 42 10.03 -13.56 13.03
C HIS A 42 10.64 -12.53 13.98
N ARG A 43 11.66 -11.82 13.48
CA ARG A 43 12.22 -10.69 14.24
C ARG A 43 11.22 -9.56 14.19
N HIS A 44 10.82 -9.01 15.34
CA HIS A 44 10.00 -7.80 15.46
C HIS A 44 10.82 -6.71 16.14
N ASN A 45 10.96 -5.53 15.51
CA ASN A 45 11.77 -4.46 16.12
C ASN A 45 10.97 -3.77 17.22
N GLY A 46 11.49 -3.73 18.45
CA GLY A 46 10.83 -3.10 19.59
C GLY A 46 11.31 -1.68 19.88
N LYS A 47 12.28 -1.14 19.12
CA LYS A 47 12.88 0.17 19.37
C LYS A 47 12.70 1.12 18.19
N PRO A 48 12.42 2.41 18.44
CA PRO A 48 12.49 3.42 17.39
C PRO A 48 13.94 3.62 16.95
N TYR A 49 14.12 4.15 15.74
CA TYR A 49 15.44 4.48 15.22
C TYR A 49 15.88 5.83 15.78
N SER A 50 17.01 5.86 16.48
CA SER A 50 17.50 7.07 17.14
C SER A 50 18.02 8.08 16.13
N LEU A 51 17.61 9.35 16.28
CA LEU A 51 18.14 10.48 15.53
C LEU A 51 19.07 11.35 16.37
N ALA A 52 19.52 10.86 17.53
CA ALA A 52 20.41 11.60 18.43
C ALA A 52 21.74 12.02 17.79
N ALA A 53 22.18 11.32 16.73
CA ALA A 53 23.36 11.67 15.95
C ALA A 53 23.13 12.86 14.98
N VAL A 54 21.88 13.23 14.70
CA VAL A 54 21.55 14.33 13.80
C VAL A 54 21.69 15.66 14.56
N PRO A 55 22.52 16.61 14.07
CA PRO A 55 22.66 17.90 14.73
C PRO A 55 21.33 18.67 14.73
N SER A 56 21.01 19.31 15.87
CA SER A 56 19.78 20.11 16.03
C SER A 56 19.67 21.27 15.04
N SER A 57 20.79 21.73 14.46
CA SER A 57 20.83 22.76 13.41
C SER A 57 20.10 22.36 12.13
N PHE A 58 19.87 21.07 11.89
CA PHE A 58 19.07 20.60 10.75
C PHE A 58 17.58 20.88 10.95
N GLY A 59 17.14 21.12 12.20
CA GLY A 59 15.76 21.49 12.52
C GLY A 59 14.72 20.44 12.12
N ILE A 60 15.10 19.16 12.14
CA ILE A 60 14.22 18.01 11.86
C ILE A 60 13.23 17.84 13.00
N ASP A 61 11.93 17.93 12.70
CA ASP A 61 10.84 17.72 13.67
C ASP A 61 10.28 16.29 13.56
N LEU A 62 11.12 15.32 13.94
CA LEU A 62 10.77 13.90 14.08
C LEU A 62 11.06 13.43 15.50
N THR A 63 10.01 13.13 16.24
CA THR A 63 10.12 12.66 17.63
C THR A 63 9.24 11.44 17.88
N VAL A 64 9.76 10.49 18.65
CA VAL A 64 8.99 9.40 19.23
C VAL A 64 9.15 9.47 20.74
N GLU A 65 8.03 9.51 21.47
CA GLU A 65 8.04 9.58 22.94
C GLU A 65 8.83 10.78 23.51
N GLY A 66 8.88 11.88 22.77
CA GLY A 66 9.58 13.12 23.15
C GLY A 66 11.05 13.17 22.76
N GLU A 67 11.62 12.08 22.25
CA GLU A 67 13.03 11.99 21.85
C GLU A 67 13.19 12.11 20.33
N PRO A 68 14.28 12.71 19.81
CA PRO A 68 14.60 12.75 18.39
C PRO A 68 14.76 11.32 17.83
N ALA A 69 13.74 10.84 17.14
CA ALA A 69 13.65 9.45 16.70
C ALA A 69 12.63 9.28 15.57
N ALA A 70 12.81 8.24 14.77
CA ALA A 70 11.84 7.77 13.79
C ALA A 70 11.17 6.47 14.27
N GLU A 71 9.88 6.31 13.99
CA GLU A 71 9.13 5.13 14.38
C GLU A 71 9.43 3.96 13.45
N THR A 72 10.28 3.05 13.90
CA THR A 72 10.67 1.84 13.17
C THR A 72 10.25 0.57 13.91
N ARG A 73 9.44 0.69 14.97
CA ARG A 73 8.95 -0.46 15.72
C ARG A 73 7.99 -1.28 14.86
N ALA A 74 7.90 -2.57 15.17
CA ALA A 74 6.88 -3.43 14.60
C ALA A 74 5.48 -2.89 14.95
N ALA A 75 4.59 -2.92 13.98
CA ALA A 75 3.18 -2.64 14.23
C ALA A 75 2.62 -3.68 15.20
N VAL A 76 1.90 -3.24 16.23
CA VAL A 76 1.17 -4.11 17.15
C VAL A 76 -0.26 -3.60 17.27
N GLY A 77 -1.22 -4.48 16.96
CA GLY A 77 -2.65 -4.17 17.04
C GLY A 77 -3.38 -5.23 17.86
N LEU A 78 -4.18 -4.80 18.84
CA LEU A 78 -5.12 -5.70 19.51
C LEU A 78 -6.26 -6.02 18.54
N LEU A 79 -6.59 -7.29 18.35
CA LEU A 79 -7.72 -7.71 17.49
C LEU A 79 -9.00 -8.01 18.27
N SER A 80 -8.90 -8.62 19.44
CA SER A 80 -10.07 -9.00 20.23
C SER A 80 -10.82 -7.78 20.77
N ARG A 81 -12.15 -7.84 20.74
CA ARG A 81 -13.04 -6.80 21.29
C ARG A 81 -14.20 -7.41 22.07
N SER A 82 -14.85 -6.60 22.90
CA SER A 82 -16.00 -7.04 23.72
C SER A 82 -17.25 -7.32 22.90
N ILE A 83 -17.42 -6.66 21.75
CA ILE A 83 -18.50 -6.92 20.80
C ILE A 83 -17.90 -7.61 19.60
N ARG A 84 -18.43 -8.77 19.20
CA ARG A 84 -17.94 -9.53 18.06
C ARG A 84 -19.06 -9.77 17.05
N VAL A 85 -18.81 -9.43 15.80
CA VAL A 85 -19.64 -9.75 14.64
C VAL A 85 -18.86 -10.74 13.79
N VAL A 86 -19.42 -11.93 13.60
CA VAL A 86 -18.77 -13.03 12.89
C VAL A 86 -19.67 -13.60 11.80
N SER A 87 -19.09 -14.23 10.80
CA SER A 87 -19.86 -15.08 9.86
C SER A 87 -20.52 -16.25 10.60
N ALA A 88 -21.75 -16.60 10.21
CA ALA A 88 -22.64 -17.52 10.93
C ALA A 88 -22.33 -19.02 10.73
N GLY A 89 -21.08 -19.42 10.47
CA GLY A 89 -20.70 -20.84 10.45
C GLY A 89 -19.62 -21.28 9.46
N ASP A 90 -19.12 -20.41 8.59
CA ASP A 90 -18.15 -20.78 7.54
C ASP A 90 -16.69 -20.68 8.03
N THR A 91 -16.31 -21.57 8.93
CA THR A 91 -14.92 -21.71 9.37
C THR A 91 -14.05 -22.42 8.33
N TYR A 92 -12.80 -21.99 8.20
CA TYR A 92 -11.83 -22.56 7.28
C TYR A 92 -11.65 -24.06 7.56
N ASN A 93 -11.71 -24.90 6.52
CA ASN A 93 -11.69 -26.37 6.60
C ASN A 93 -12.82 -27.01 7.44
N SER A 94 -13.94 -26.31 7.66
CA SER A 94 -15.12 -26.96 8.26
C SER A 94 -15.69 -28.01 7.32
N THR A 95 -15.79 -29.24 7.81
CA THR A 95 -16.41 -30.37 7.11
C THR A 95 -17.94 -30.34 7.16
N ASN A 96 -18.52 -29.43 7.97
CA ASN A 96 -19.96 -29.32 8.17
C ASN A 96 -20.29 -27.86 8.54
N PRO A 97 -20.44 -26.94 7.57
CA PRO A 97 -20.83 -25.57 7.88
C PRO A 97 -22.21 -25.62 8.53
N THR A 98 -22.26 -25.42 9.84
CA THR A 98 -23.49 -25.30 10.62
C THR A 98 -24.06 -23.90 10.40
N CYS A 99 -24.28 -23.54 9.13
CA CYS A 99 -24.98 -22.33 8.79
C CYS A 99 -26.44 -22.53 9.23
N VAL A 100 -26.84 -21.78 10.26
CA VAL A 100 -28.16 -21.89 10.91
C VAL A 100 -29.23 -21.11 10.12
N TYR A 101 -28.82 -20.17 9.27
CA TYR A 101 -29.72 -19.30 8.50
C TYR A 101 -29.17 -19.03 7.08
N ASP A 102 -29.97 -19.37 6.06
CA ASP A 102 -29.79 -19.00 4.64
C ASP A 102 -28.47 -19.43 3.97
N CYS A 103 -28.18 -20.74 4.01
CA CYS A 103 -27.01 -21.30 3.35
C CYS A 103 -27.24 -21.30 1.84
N LEU A 104 -26.31 -20.71 1.09
CA LEU A 104 -26.32 -20.81 -0.37
C LEU A 104 -26.38 -22.30 -0.75
N SER A 105 -27.42 -22.67 -1.49
CA SER A 105 -27.70 -24.07 -1.79
C SER A 105 -26.56 -24.70 -2.59
N SER A 106 -25.98 -25.77 -2.05
CA SER A 106 -25.11 -26.77 -2.70
C SER A 106 -23.80 -26.29 -3.32
N SER A 107 -22.72 -26.25 -2.54
CA SER A 107 -21.39 -26.81 -2.88
C SER A 107 -20.39 -26.57 -1.73
N PRO A 108 -19.41 -27.44 -1.47
CA PRO A 108 -18.24 -27.12 -0.63
C PRO A 108 -17.31 -26.04 -1.24
N ALA A 109 -17.83 -25.11 -2.07
CA ALA A 109 -17.05 -24.24 -2.95
C ALA A 109 -17.10 -22.72 -2.62
N THR A 110 -17.77 -22.29 -1.55
CA THR A 110 -17.89 -20.84 -1.24
C THR A 110 -17.46 -20.46 0.18
N TYR A 111 -16.29 -20.93 0.63
CA TYR A 111 -15.69 -20.59 1.95
C TYR A 111 -15.19 -19.13 2.06
N HIS A 112 -15.56 -18.28 1.11
CA HIS A 112 -15.10 -16.90 0.97
C HIS A 112 -16.24 -15.87 1.08
N PHE A 113 -17.43 -16.27 1.53
CA PHE A 113 -18.52 -15.36 1.87
C PHE A 113 -18.72 -15.26 3.38
N GLY A 114 -18.71 -14.03 3.89
CA GLY A 114 -19.05 -13.67 5.26
C GLY A 114 -20.21 -12.70 5.34
N GLY A 115 -20.52 -12.28 6.57
CA GLY A 115 -21.45 -11.17 6.81
C GLY A 115 -20.94 -9.86 6.23
N HIS A 116 -21.83 -8.90 5.98
CA HIS A 116 -21.44 -7.54 5.58
C HIS A 116 -22.35 -6.55 6.29
N THR A 117 -21.90 -5.30 6.45
CA THR A 117 -22.71 -4.23 7.03
C THR A 117 -22.77 -3.04 6.07
N SER A 118 -23.84 -2.25 6.12
CA SER A 118 -23.98 -1.04 5.29
C SER A 118 -24.76 0.05 6.02
N ALA A 119 -24.17 1.23 6.13
CA ALA A 119 -24.84 2.47 6.52
C ALA A 119 -25.13 3.30 5.27
N ARG A 120 -26.42 3.57 5.02
CA ARG A 120 -26.91 4.29 3.82
C ARG A 120 -27.53 5.62 4.20
N GLN A 121 -27.66 6.52 3.23
CA GLN A 121 -28.28 7.84 3.42
C GLN A 121 -29.59 7.76 4.24
N GLY A 122 -29.75 8.68 5.20
CA GLY A 122 -30.96 8.82 6.02
C GLY A 122 -30.85 8.29 7.45
N PHE A 123 -29.71 7.72 7.86
CA PHE A 123 -29.49 7.39 9.26
C PHE A 123 -29.40 8.65 10.14
N LYS A 124 -29.94 8.58 11.37
CA LYS A 124 -29.83 9.67 12.34
C LYS A 124 -28.44 9.73 12.99
N GLN A 125 -27.86 8.57 13.29
CA GLN A 125 -26.54 8.43 13.91
C GLN A 125 -25.99 7.02 13.66
N VAL A 126 -24.70 6.90 13.39
CA VAL A 126 -23.96 5.63 13.32
C VAL A 126 -22.67 5.76 14.12
N GLN A 127 -22.53 4.97 15.17
CA GLN A 127 -21.37 4.96 16.06
C GLN A 127 -20.97 3.52 16.34
N ILE A 128 -19.83 3.13 15.80
CA ILE A 128 -19.27 1.79 15.96
C ILE A 128 -18.01 1.94 16.80
N GLN A 129 -17.98 1.36 18.01
CA GLN A 129 -16.81 1.40 18.87
C GLN A 129 -16.57 0.07 19.54
N GLY A 130 -15.30 -0.38 19.58
CA GLY A 130 -14.95 -1.61 20.27
C GLY A 130 -15.61 -2.85 19.67
N VAL A 131 -15.72 -2.91 18.34
CA VAL A 131 -16.32 -4.04 17.62
C VAL A 131 -15.25 -4.81 16.85
N GLU A 132 -15.23 -6.12 17.03
CA GLU A 132 -14.42 -7.05 16.24
C GLU A 132 -15.29 -7.63 15.11
N PHE A 133 -14.93 -7.32 13.88
CA PHE A 133 -15.49 -7.92 12.67
C PHE A 133 -14.54 -9.01 12.19
N PHE A 134 -14.92 -10.28 12.37
CA PHE A 134 -14.07 -11.42 12.01
C PHE A 134 -14.71 -12.25 10.90
N GLN A 135 -13.96 -12.48 9.82
CA GLN A 135 -14.44 -13.25 8.65
C GLN A 135 -15.68 -12.65 7.99
N LEU A 136 -15.72 -11.32 7.91
CA LEU A 136 -16.74 -10.58 7.17
C LEU A 136 -16.26 -10.21 5.76
N GLY A 137 -17.17 -9.64 4.98
CA GLY A 137 -17.03 -9.36 3.56
C GLY A 137 -17.47 -10.55 2.71
N GLN A 138 -17.93 -10.29 1.49
CA GLN A 138 -18.19 -11.35 0.51
C GLN A 138 -17.15 -11.28 -0.61
N GLY A 139 -16.20 -12.21 -0.59
CA GLY A 139 -15.11 -12.29 -1.56
C GLY A 139 -15.63 -12.26 -3.00
N GLY A 140 -15.03 -11.43 -3.85
CA GLY A 140 -15.45 -11.26 -5.23
C GLY A 140 -16.76 -10.49 -5.47
N ARG A 141 -17.54 -10.14 -4.44
CA ARG A 141 -18.80 -9.37 -4.57
C ARG A 141 -18.62 -7.92 -4.13
N ILE A 142 -18.61 -7.01 -5.10
CA ILE A 142 -18.57 -5.55 -4.84
C ILE A 142 -19.74 -5.10 -3.96
N GLY A 143 -19.54 -4.08 -3.12
CA GLY A 143 -20.56 -3.52 -2.23
C GLY A 143 -20.86 -4.30 -0.93
N HIS A 144 -20.26 -5.48 -0.73
CA HIS A 144 -20.51 -6.36 0.40
C HIS A 144 -19.29 -6.44 1.33
N TYR A 145 -19.02 -5.35 2.05
CA TYR A 145 -17.83 -5.18 2.89
C TYR A 145 -18.10 -5.39 4.38
N PRO A 146 -17.08 -5.68 5.20
CA PRO A 146 -17.23 -5.78 6.65
C PRO A 146 -17.87 -4.54 7.28
N VAL A 147 -17.38 -3.35 6.92
CA VAL A 147 -17.93 -2.05 7.28
C VAL A 147 -18.03 -1.18 6.04
N HIS A 148 -19.25 -0.77 5.68
CA HIS A 148 -19.52 0.00 4.46
C HIS A 148 -20.37 1.23 4.76
N PHE A 149 -19.83 2.42 4.52
CA PHE A 149 -20.64 3.63 4.39
C PHE A 149 -20.96 3.83 2.91
N HIS A 150 -22.21 3.60 2.52
CA HIS A 150 -22.61 3.54 1.13
C HIS A 150 -23.53 4.71 0.78
N MET A 151 -23.02 5.63 -0.04
CA MET A 151 -23.78 6.76 -0.59
C MET A 151 -24.45 7.61 0.50
N ALA A 152 -23.83 7.74 1.68
CA ALA A 152 -24.43 8.47 2.80
C ALA A 152 -24.33 9.99 2.64
N ARG A 153 -23.53 10.49 1.68
CA ARG A 153 -23.25 11.91 1.47
C ARG A 153 -22.68 12.54 2.75
N GLU A 154 -23.05 13.77 3.06
CA GLU A 154 -22.70 14.41 4.33
C GLU A 154 -23.34 13.63 5.49
N THR A 155 -22.50 13.03 6.32
CA THR A 155 -22.98 12.28 7.48
C THR A 155 -23.36 13.21 8.62
N PRO A 156 -24.30 12.82 9.49
CA PRO A 156 -24.51 13.47 10.78
C PRO A 156 -23.19 13.63 11.53
N SER A 157 -23.04 14.74 12.25
CA SER A 157 -21.93 14.94 13.17
C SER A 157 -21.79 13.75 14.12
N ASP A 158 -20.55 13.43 14.51
CA ASP A 158 -20.25 12.29 15.40
C ASP A 158 -20.62 10.92 14.81
N THR A 159 -20.51 10.79 13.48
CA THR A 159 -20.50 9.49 12.78
C THR A 159 -19.09 8.91 12.77
N PHE A 160 -18.90 7.70 13.33
CA PHE A 160 -17.56 7.13 13.45
C PHE A 160 -17.50 5.60 13.51
N VAL A 161 -16.29 5.10 13.23
CA VAL A 161 -15.81 3.77 13.60
C VAL A 161 -14.52 3.95 14.40
N LYS A 162 -14.51 3.53 15.66
CA LYS A 162 -13.39 3.73 16.58
C LYS A 162 -12.99 2.42 17.25
N ASP A 163 -11.70 2.29 17.58
CA ASP A 163 -11.22 1.22 18.46
C ASP A 163 -11.72 -0.17 18.04
N SER A 164 -11.92 -0.42 16.74
CA SER A 164 -12.54 -1.62 16.21
C SER A 164 -11.50 -2.43 15.43
N SER A 165 -11.82 -3.69 15.12
CA SER A 165 -10.94 -4.54 14.32
C SER A 165 -11.71 -5.21 13.19
N VAL A 166 -11.04 -5.37 12.04
CA VAL A 166 -11.55 -6.13 10.90
C VAL A 166 -10.47 -7.12 10.50
N TRP A 167 -10.67 -8.41 10.74
CA TRP A 167 -9.60 -9.38 10.50
C TRP A 167 -10.05 -10.74 9.94
N ASP A 168 -9.11 -11.38 9.22
CA ASP A 168 -9.38 -12.46 8.25
C ASP A 168 -10.51 -12.05 7.29
N SER A 169 -10.37 -10.85 6.71
CA SER A 169 -11.41 -10.24 5.88
C SER A 169 -11.41 -10.81 4.47
N MET A 170 -12.60 -11.19 3.99
CA MET A 170 -12.79 -11.72 2.63
C MET A 170 -12.72 -10.61 1.57
N THR A 171 -12.85 -9.34 1.95
CA THR A 171 -12.61 -8.19 1.07
C THR A 171 -12.59 -6.89 1.86
N ARG A 172 -11.57 -6.05 1.65
CA ARG A 172 -11.41 -4.72 2.31
C ARG A 172 -11.38 -4.77 3.84
N PHE A 173 -11.12 -3.64 4.48
CA PHE A 173 -11.32 -3.47 5.93
C PHE A 173 -12.56 -2.64 6.19
N ILE A 174 -12.49 -1.36 5.82
CA ILE A 174 -13.57 -0.38 5.91
C ILE A 174 -13.67 0.34 4.59
N THR A 175 -14.87 0.39 4.01
CA THR A 175 -15.17 1.06 2.75
C THR A 175 -15.99 2.32 2.99
N ILE A 176 -15.52 3.43 2.45
CA ILE A 176 -16.25 4.70 2.36
C ILE A 176 -16.56 4.91 0.87
N HIS A 177 -17.85 5.01 0.54
CA HIS A 177 -18.34 5.17 -0.82
C HIS A 177 -19.27 6.38 -0.85
N ALA A 178 -18.90 7.42 -1.60
CA ALA A 178 -19.63 8.68 -1.74
C ALA A 178 -20.17 9.26 -0.43
N THR A 179 -19.33 9.20 0.59
CA THR A 179 -19.67 9.56 1.96
C THR A 179 -18.65 10.56 2.49
N HIS A 180 -19.11 11.51 3.31
CA HIS A 180 -18.32 12.63 3.81
C HIS A 180 -18.40 12.72 5.33
N GLY A 181 -17.33 13.18 5.97
CA GLY A 181 -17.33 13.51 7.39
C GLY A 181 -17.22 12.33 8.37
N VAL A 182 -16.92 11.11 7.88
CA VAL A 182 -16.76 9.93 8.76
C VAL A 182 -15.41 9.98 9.48
N LEU A 183 -15.42 9.69 10.78
CA LEU A 183 -14.20 9.48 11.56
C LEU A 183 -13.88 7.98 11.70
N LEU A 184 -12.76 7.55 11.13
CA LEU A 184 -12.15 6.25 11.37
C LEU A 184 -10.94 6.46 12.29
N ALA A 185 -11.02 6.01 13.56
CA ALA A 185 -9.93 6.22 14.51
C ALA A 185 -9.50 4.95 15.24
N ARG A 186 -8.18 4.67 15.29
CA ARG A 186 -7.61 3.55 16.07
C ARG A 186 -8.20 2.19 15.72
N ASN A 187 -8.59 1.99 14.46
CA ASN A 187 -9.06 0.71 13.98
C ASN A 187 -7.89 -0.16 13.52
N VAL A 188 -8.02 -1.47 13.65
CA VAL A 188 -7.04 -2.45 13.18
C VAL A 188 -7.65 -3.29 12.05
N GLY A 189 -7.14 -3.14 10.84
CA GLY A 189 -7.38 -4.05 9.73
C GLY A 189 -6.26 -5.08 9.65
N PHE A 190 -6.57 -6.38 9.62
CA PHE A 190 -5.58 -7.44 9.47
C PHE A 190 -6.03 -8.49 8.45
N MET A 191 -5.18 -8.81 7.46
CA MET A 191 -5.45 -9.83 6.44
C MET A 191 -6.70 -9.55 5.58
N SER A 192 -6.68 -8.50 4.78
CA SER A 192 -7.69 -8.33 3.72
C SER A 192 -7.31 -9.10 2.46
N ILE A 193 -8.30 -9.48 1.66
CA ILE A 193 -8.08 -9.87 0.26
C ILE A 193 -8.29 -8.64 -0.63
N GLY A 194 -7.33 -8.41 -1.53
CA GLY A 194 -7.19 -7.20 -2.32
C GLY A 194 -6.78 -6.01 -1.46
N HIS A 195 -7.53 -4.92 -1.54
CA HIS A 195 -7.24 -3.68 -0.81
C HIS A 195 -7.74 -3.70 0.65
N GLY A 196 -7.39 -2.68 1.44
CA GLY A 196 -7.70 -2.52 2.87
C GLY A 196 -8.76 -1.44 3.13
N PHE A 197 -8.34 -0.29 3.68
CA PHE A 197 -9.18 0.91 3.78
C PHE A 197 -9.43 1.49 2.38
N TYR A 198 -10.70 1.65 2.01
CA TYR A 198 -11.09 1.81 0.61
C TYR A 198 -12.01 3.03 0.44
N LEU A 199 -11.48 4.12 -0.13
CA LEU A 199 -12.27 5.27 -0.59
C LEU A 199 -12.59 5.04 -2.07
N GLU A 200 -13.83 4.65 -2.34
CA GLU A 200 -14.18 3.86 -3.51
C GLU A 200 -14.27 4.66 -4.81
N ASP A 201 -14.87 5.86 -4.78
CA ASP A 201 -15.47 6.44 -5.98
C ASP A 201 -14.97 7.83 -6.36
N GLY A 202 -14.07 8.43 -5.57
CA GLY A 202 -13.46 9.72 -5.90
C GLY A 202 -14.29 10.92 -5.44
N THR A 203 -15.37 10.68 -4.69
CA THR A 203 -16.25 11.71 -4.12
C THR A 203 -16.14 11.80 -2.60
N GLU A 204 -15.43 10.88 -1.95
CA GLU A 204 -15.28 10.83 -0.51
C GLU A 204 -14.42 11.98 -0.01
N ILE A 205 -14.99 12.92 0.74
CA ILE A 205 -14.27 14.11 1.25
C ILE A 205 -14.49 14.31 2.74
N ASN A 206 -13.59 15.05 3.38
CA ASN A 206 -13.66 15.43 4.79
C ASN A 206 -13.76 14.25 5.77
N ASN A 207 -13.40 13.04 5.33
CA ASN A 207 -13.24 11.90 6.22
C ASN A 207 -11.92 12.03 6.97
N LYS A 208 -11.89 11.49 8.18
CA LYS A 208 -10.75 11.56 9.10
C LYS A 208 -10.28 10.15 9.40
N LEU A 209 -9.11 9.80 8.93
CA LEU A 209 -8.48 8.51 9.16
C LEU A 209 -7.30 8.74 10.11
N TYR A 210 -7.51 8.48 11.39
CA TYR A 210 -6.56 8.77 12.46
C TYR A 210 -6.07 7.51 13.16
N SER A 211 -4.76 7.30 13.18
CA SER A 211 -4.13 6.20 13.92
C SER A 211 -4.70 4.81 13.60
N ASN A 212 -5.17 4.59 12.37
CA ASN A 212 -5.61 3.27 11.94
C ASN A 212 -4.39 2.44 11.55
N LEU A 213 -4.42 1.15 11.88
CA LEU A 213 -3.41 0.19 11.53
C LEU A 213 -3.96 -0.78 10.49
N GLY A 214 -3.35 -0.85 9.31
CA GLY A 214 -3.62 -1.88 8.32
C GLY A 214 -2.42 -2.82 8.19
N VAL A 215 -2.64 -4.11 8.43
CA VAL A 215 -1.60 -5.15 8.35
C VAL A 215 -1.99 -6.18 7.32
N LEU A 216 -1.07 -6.49 6.40
CA LEU A 216 -1.18 -7.55 5.41
C LEU A 216 -2.41 -7.42 4.48
N ALA A 217 -2.32 -6.55 3.47
CA ALA A 217 -3.20 -6.58 2.31
C ALA A 217 -2.74 -7.68 1.34
N ARG A 218 -3.59 -8.69 1.08
CA ARG A 218 -3.22 -9.92 0.37
C ARG A 218 -3.70 -9.95 -1.06
N ALA A 219 -2.88 -10.48 -1.95
CA ALA A 219 -3.22 -10.75 -3.33
C ALA A 219 -4.27 -11.85 -3.42
N ALA A 220 -5.23 -11.67 -4.33
CA ALA A 220 -6.23 -12.69 -4.67
C ALA A 220 -5.62 -13.77 -5.58
N VAL A 221 -4.58 -14.46 -5.10
CA VAL A 221 -3.85 -15.53 -5.79
C VAL A 221 -3.90 -16.83 -4.99
N ASN A 222 -3.53 -17.95 -5.62
CA ASN A 222 -3.42 -19.24 -4.96
C ASN A 222 -2.07 -19.35 -4.23
N ASN A 223 -2.06 -19.00 -2.95
CA ASN A 223 -0.88 -19.14 -2.10
C ASN A 223 -1.28 -19.51 -0.65
N PRO A 224 -0.31 -19.88 0.23
CA PRO A 224 -0.59 -20.20 1.62
C PRO A 224 -1.24 -19.06 2.43
N GLN A 225 -1.10 -17.82 1.97
CA GLN A 225 -1.72 -16.65 2.59
C GLN A 225 -3.18 -16.43 2.16
N ASN A 226 -3.69 -17.14 1.16
CA ASN A 226 -5.10 -17.12 0.77
C ASN A 226 -5.67 -18.56 0.73
N PRO A 227 -5.68 -19.27 1.88
CA PRO A 227 -6.01 -20.69 1.91
C PRO A 227 -7.50 -20.97 1.63
N ARG A 228 -8.37 -19.97 1.78
CA ARG A 228 -9.80 -20.02 1.42
C ARG A 228 -10.07 -19.80 -0.06
N GLN A 229 -9.03 -19.52 -0.87
CA GLN A 229 -9.15 -19.12 -2.28
C GLN A 229 -10.21 -18.03 -2.45
N VAL A 230 -10.08 -16.95 -1.68
CA VAL A 230 -10.98 -15.81 -1.76
C VAL A 230 -10.67 -15.03 -3.05
N PRO A 231 -11.67 -14.81 -3.94
CA PRO A 231 -11.48 -13.98 -5.12
C PRO A 231 -11.46 -12.49 -4.76
N GLY A 232 -10.67 -11.70 -5.50
CA GLY A 232 -10.71 -10.24 -5.43
C GLY A 232 -11.95 -9.68 -6.12
N ILE A 233 -12.50 -8.56 -5.63
CA ILE A 233 -13.64 -7.89 -6.28
C ILE A 233 -13.22 -7.29 -7.63
N LEU A 234 -11.98 -6.78 -7.74
CA LEU A 234 -11.42 -6.22 -8.97
C LEU A 234 -10.64 -7.25 -9.79
N ALA A 235 -10.75 -8.55 -9.49
CA ALA A 235 -10.06 -9.62 -10.23
C ALA A 235 -10.83 -10.01 -11.50
N TRP A 236 -10.51 -9.37 -12.62
CA TRP A 236 -11.15 -9.64 -13.91
C TRP A 236 -10.65 -10.97 -14.51
N SER A 237 -11.57 -11.94 -14.64
CA SER A 237 -11.27 -13.29 -15.12
C SER A 237 -10.95 -13.41 -16.61
N GLY A 238 -11.26 -12.41 -17.44
CA GLY A 238 -11.03 -12.44 -18.89
C GLY A 238 -9.57 -12.17 -19.29
N ASN A 239 -8.79 -11.54 -18.41
CA ASN A 239 -7.35 -11.35 -18.61
C ASN A 239 -6.61 -11.44 -17.26
N PRO A 240 -6.61 -12.60 -16.60
CA PRO A 240 -6.19 -12.73 -15.20
C PRO A 240 -4.67 -12.58 -14.99
N ASN A 241 -3.89 -12.56 -16.07
CA ASN A 241 -2.43 -12.54 -16.04
C ASN A 241 -1.83 -11.15 -16.30
N THR A 242 -2.67 -10.12 -16.45
CA THR A 242 -2.22 -8.76 -16.78
C THR A 242 -2.43 -7.82 -15.59
N ALA A 243 -1.34 -7.21 -15.10
CA ALA A 243 -1.39 -6.12 -14.15
C ALA A 243 -1.88 -4.86 -14.85
N GLN A 244 -3.09 -4.40 -14.52
CA GLN A 244 -3.69 -3.24 -15.20
C GLN A 244 -4.73 -2.53 -14.33
N VAL A 245 -4.30 -1.58 -13.51
CA VAL A 245 -5.23 -0.80 -12.66
C VAL A 245 -6.34 -0.12 -13.50
N PRO A 246 -7.62 -0.19 -13.07
CA PRO A 246 -8.13 -0.85 -11.85
C PRO A 246 -8.33 -2.37 -11.99
N TYR A 247 -8.27 -2.91 -13.19
CA TYR A 247 -8.50 -4.32 -13.49
C TYR A 247 -7.37 -5.21 -12.93
N ASN A 248 -7.74 -6.27 -12.23
CA ASN A 248 -6.83 -7.16 -11.51
C ASN A 248 -5.98 -6.47 -10.43
N SER A 249 -6.32 -5.25 -9.98
CA SER A 249 -5.55 -4.61 -8.91
C SER A 249 -5.58 -5.42 -7.61
N ASP A 250 -6.64 -6.18 -7.35
CA ASP A 250 -6.71 -7.12 -6.21
C ASP A 250 -5.76 -8.32 -6.33
N VAL A 251 -5.31 -8.64 -7.54
CA VAL A 251 -4.35 -9.73 -7.82
C VAL A 251 -2.93 -9.20 -7.75
N PHE A 252 -2.65 -8.07 -8.39
CA PHE A 252 -1.28 -7.57 -8.57
C PHE A 252 -0.88 -6.52 -7.54
N ASN A 253 -1.79 -5.62 -7.16
CA ASN A 253 -1.50 -4.45 -6.33
C ASN A 253 -2.43 -4.31 -5.11
N PRO A 254 -2.52 -5.33 -4.23
CA PRO A 254 -3.12 -5.17 -2.90
C PRO A 254 -2.66 -3.88 -2.23
N THR A 255 -3.60 -3.12 -1.68
CA THR A 255 -3.32 -1.74 -1.24
C THR A 255 -3.92 -1.51 0.13
N VAL A 256 -3.12 -1.08 1.10
CA VAL A 256 -3.60 -0.91 2.48
C VAL A 256 -4.56 0.28 2.58
N PHE A 257 -4.22 1.41 1.97
CA PHE A 257 -5.05 2.61 1.86
C PHE A 257 -5.25 3.00 0.40
N TRP A 258 -6.41 2.67 -0.15
CA TRP A 258 -6.83 3.01 -1.52
C TRP A 258 -7.61 4.33 -1.50
N ILE A 259 -7.10 5.35 -2.19
CA ILE A 259 -7.55 6.73 -2.04
C ILE A 259 -7.89 7.32 -3.42
N MET A 260 -9.18 7.35 -3.76
CA MET A 260 -9.65 7.98 -5.01
C MET A 260 -9.81 9.50 -4.91
N ASN A 261 -9.96 10.05 -3.69
CA ASN A 261 -10.06 11.49 -3.44
C ASN A 261 -9.12 11.90 -2.28
N GLY A 262 -8.23 12.86 -2.56
CA GLY A 262 -7.22 13.31 -1.60
C GLY A 262 -7.74 14.24 -0.51
N TRP A 263 -8.97 14.78 -0.63
CA TRP A 263 -9.48 15.80 0.29
C TRP A 263 -9.99 15.20 1.61
N ASN A 264 -9.14 14.45 2.29
CA ASN A 264 -9.38 13.75 3.55
C ASN A 264 -8.15 13.89 4.47
N ASP A 265 -8.37 13.73 5.77
CA ASP A 265 -7.30 13.84 6.77
C ASP A 265 -6.72 12.44 7.07
N PHE A 266 -5.45 12.22 6.75
CA PHE A 266 -4.73 10.97 7.04
C PHE A 266 -3.63 11.26 8.05
N GLU A 267 -3.83 10.89 9.31
CA GLU A 267 -2.88 11.23 10.36
C GLU A 267 -2.51 10.01 11.20
N TYR A 268 -1.20 9.79 11.35
CA TYR A 268 -0.63 8.75 12.20
C TYR A 268 -1.09 7.33 11.90
N ASN A 269 -1.58 7.05 10.68
CA ASN A 269 -1.95 5.70 10.27
C ASN A 269 -0.70 4.87 9.97
N MET A 270 -0.79 3.55 10.15
CA MET A 270 0.30 2.62 9.86
C MET A 270 -0.16 1.57 8.85
N ALA A 271 0.58 1.44 7.76
CA ALA A 271 0.44 0.38 6.77
C ALA A 271 1.65 -0.56 6.89
N ALA A 272 1.42 -1.82 7.22
CA ALA A 272 2.48 -2.81 7.42
C ALA A 272 2.17 -4.09 6.64
N GLY A 273 2.79 -4.26 5.48
CA GLY A 273 2.61 -5.46 4.66
C GLY A 273 1.55 -5.28 3.56
N ALA A 274 1.99 -5.33 2.31
CA ALA A 274 1.14 -5.57 1.16
C ALA A 274 1.85 -6.55 0.21
N THR A 275 1.17 -7.63 -0.15
CA THR A 275 1.74 -8.71 -0.99
C THR A 275 1.70 -8.32 -2.47
N GLY A 276 2.28 -9.14 -3.35
CA GLY A 276 2.39 -8.85 -4.77
C GLY A 276 3.25 -7.61 -5.01
N CYS A 277 2.80 -6.75 -5.92
CA CYS A 277 3.30 -5.39 -6.09
C CYS A 277 2.49 -4.39 -5.26
N GLY A 278 2.27 -4.72 -3.99
CA GLY A 278 1.36 -4.00 -3.14
C GLY A 278 1.79 -2.56 -2.82
N VAL A 279 0.82 -1.76 -2.38
CA VAL A 279 0.99 -0.33 -2.06
C VAL A 279 0.53 -0.05 -0.63
N CYS A 280 1.31 0.69 0.16
CA CYS A 280 0.80 1.18 1.45
C CYS A 280 -0.30 2.22 1.24
N TYR A 281 0.02 3.33 0.58
CA TYR A 281 -0.90 4.43 0.29
C TYR A 281 -0.95 4.70 -1.21
N TRP A 282 -2.12 4.53 -1.82
CA TRP A 282 -2.32 4.83 -3.23
C TRP A 282 -3.29 5.97 -3.41
N LEU A 283 -2.75 7.17 -3.63
CA LEU A 283 -3.49 8.35 -4.00
C LEU A 283 -3.71 8.36 -5.51
N LEU A 284 -4.69 7.59 -5.97
CA LEU A 284 -4.92 7.30 -7.38
C LEU A 284 -5.24 8.55 -8.19
N SER A 285 -4.87 8.57 -9.46
CA SER A 285 -5.39 9.50 -10.46
C SER A 285 -6.84 9.11 -10.82
N GLY A 286 -7.73 9.21 -9.83
CA GLY A 286 -9.13 8.80 -9.92
C GLY A 286 -10.04 9.90 -10.48
N ALA A 287 -11.03 9.50 -11.27
CA ALA A 287 -12.21 10.30 -11.60
C ALA A 287 -13.44 9.78 -10.83
N ASN A 288 -14.50 10.58 -10.73
CA ASN A 288 -15.74 10.13 -10.11
C ASN A 288 -16.24 8.86 -10.80
N SER A 289 -16.41 7.77 -10.04
CA SER A 289 -16.71 6.44 -10.58
C SER A 289 -17.97 5.84 -9.98
N GLY A 290 -18.21 4.55 -10.29
CA GLY A 290 -19.23 3.73 -9.64
C GLY A 290 -20.62 4.37 -9.62
N ALA A 291 -21.27 4.32 -8.46
CA ALA A 291 -22.59 4.87 -8.25
C ALA A 291 -22.57 6.40 -8.06
N SER A 292 -21.39 7.00 -7.90
CA SER A 292 -21.22 8.44 -7.78
C SER A 292 -21.33 9.20 -9.11
N GLN A 293 -21.19 8.49 -10.24
CA GLN A 293 -21.28 9.05 -11.59
C GLN A 293 -22.64 9.72 -11.86
N GLY A 294 -22.63 10.82 -12.61
CA GLY A 294 -23.83 11.56 -13.00
C GLY A 294 -24.55 12.29 -11.86
N MET A 295 -24.13 12.13 -10.61
CA MET A 295 -24.74 12.82 -9.47
C MET A 295 -24.17 14.24 -9.30
N LYS A 296 -25.00 15.13 -8.75
CA LYS A 296 -24.54 16.43 -8.28
C LYS A 296 -23.80 16.29 -6.95
N TRP A 297 -22.62 16.88 -6.91
CA TRP A 297 -21.73 16.96 -5.76
C TRP A 297 -21.34 18.41 -5.53
N GLU A 298 -20.83 18.70 -4.33
CA GLU A 298 -20.31 20.00 -3.96
C GLU A 298 -18.89 19.84 -3.40
N SER A 299 -18.17 20.95 -3.29
CA SER A 299 -16.78 21.03 -2.86
C SER A 299 -15.90 20.04 -3.64
N TYR A 300 -14.83 19.54 -3.02
CA TYR A 300 -13.89 18.63 -3.65
C TYR A 300 -14.49 17.27 -4.08
N ALA A 301 -15.72 16.94 -3.70
CA ALA A 301 -16.43 15.77 -4.24
C ALA A 301 -16.89 16.00 -5.70
N SER A 302 -17.11 17.26 -6.09
CA SER A 302 -17.40 17.64 -7.47
C SER A 302 -16.16 17.83 -8.34
N MET A 303 -14.97 17.93 -7.74
CA MET A 303 -13.73 18.26 -8.46
C MET A 303 -13.41 17.28 -9.59
N GLN A 304 -13.60 15.98 -9.36
CA GLN A 304 -13.23 14.92 -10.31
C GLN A 304 -14.44 14.44 -11.15
N SER A 305 -15.53 15.21 -11.18
CA SER A 305 -16.72 14.93 -11.98
C SER A 305 -16.50 15.21 -13.47
N GLY A 306 -17.06 14.36 -14.34
CA GLY A 306 -17.34 14.68 -15.74
C GLY A 306 -18.63 15.49 -15.94
N PRO A 307 -18.99 15.82 -17.19
CA PRO A 307 -20.24 16.52 -17.52
C PRO A 307 -21.46 15.86 -16.89
N VAL A 308 -22.37 16.66 -16.33
CA VAL A 308 -23.61 16.16 -15.71
C VAL A 308 -24.48 15.51 -16.79
N MET A 309 -25.12 14.39 -16.48
CA MET A 309 -26.16 13.78 -17.33
C MET A 309 -27.26 14.81 -17.60
N THR A 310 -27.32 15.39 -18.79
CA THR A 310 -28.50 16.16 -19.21
C THR A 310 -29.61 15.19 -19.66
N ALA A 311 -30.87 15.57 -19.43
CA ALA A 311 -32.02 14.77 -19.85
C ALA A 311 -31.92 14.46 -21.35
N GLY A 312 -31.87 13.16 -21.71
CA GLY A 312 -31.71 12.68 -23.08
C GLY A 312 -30.30 12.20 -23.45
N MET A 313 -29.31 12.24 -22.54
CA MET A 313 -28.02 11.57 -22.74
C MET A 313 -28.07 10.11 -22.30
N ASP A 314 -27.61 9.20 -23.17
CA ASP A 314 -27.54 7.75 -22.90
C ASP A 314 -26.25 7.34 -22.17
N THR A 315 -25.26 8.22 -22.05
CA THR A 315 -23.95 7.95 -21.41
C THR A 315 -23.42 9.12 -20.59
N TYR A 316 -22.80 8.80 -19.45
CA TYR A 316 -22.04 9.77 -18.62
C TYR A 316 -20.61 9.85 -19.15
N GLU A 317 -20.17 11.02 -19.60
CA GLU A 317 -18.81 11.17 -20.10
C GLU A 317 -17.80 11.21 -18.94
N VAL A 318 -16.94 10.20 -18.86
CA VAL A 318 -15.78 10.19 -17.96
C VAL A 318 -14.79 11.24 -18.46
N ASN A 319 -14.52 12.23 -17.61
CA ASN A 319 -13.52 13.24 -17.91
C ASN A 319 -12.19 12.92 -17.21
N PHE A 320 -11.36 12.08 -17.84
CA PHE A 320 -10.02 11.78 -17.33
C PHE A 320 -9.11 13.03 -17.28
N ALA A 321 -9.41 14.11 -18.00
CA ALA A 321 -8.69 15.37 -17.83
C ALA A 321 -8.84 15.96 -16.42
N ARG A 322 -9.87 15.51 -15.68
CA ARG A 322 -10.15 15.91 -14.29
C ARG A 322 -9.76 14.86 -13.24
N ALA A 323 -9.24 13.72 -13.68
CA ALA A 323 -8.77 12.69 -12.78
C ALA A 323 -7.58 13.20 -11.96
N GLY A 324 -7.57 12.88 -10.66
CA GLY A 324 -6.48 13.26 -9.77
C GLY A 324 -6.36 14.76 -9.46
N MET A 325 -7.40 15.56 -9.71
CA MET A 325 -7.39 17.01 -9.43
C MET A 325 -7.53 17.37 -7.95
N THR A 326 -8.01 16.45 -7.12
CA THR A 326 -8.20 16.72 -5.68
C THR A 326 -6.85 16.95 -5.00
N PRO A 327 -6.67 17.99 -4.17
CA PRO A 327 -5.48 18.11 -3.34
C PRO A 327 -5.50 17.04 -2.25
N LEU A 328 -4.31 16.68 -1.74
CA LEU A 328 -4.19 15.94 -0.49
C LEU A 328 -4.40 16.93 0.67
N LYS A 329 -5.44 16.73 1.48
CA LYS A 329 -5.81 17.71 2.52
C LYS A 329 -4.85 17.70 3.69
N SER A 330 -4.63 16.55 4.32
CA SER A 330 -3.64 16.36 5.39
C SER A 330 -3.04 14.95 5.29
N PHE A 331 -1.71 14.87 5.37
CA PHE A 331 -0.98 13.60 5.45
C PHE A 331 0.22 13.78 6.38
N VAL A 332 0.01 13.46 7.66
CA VAL A 332 0.95 13.74 8.74
C VAL A 332 1.24 12.48 9.55
N GLY A 333 2.51 12.18 9.76
CA GLY A 333 2.91 11.16 10.73
C GLY A 333 2.57 9.72 10.31
N ASN A 334 2.20 9.48 9.05
CA ASN A 334 1.84 8.13 8.60
C ASN A 334 3.08 7.24 8.45
N TYR A 335 2.86 5.93 8.48
CA TYR A 335 3.91 4.92 8.42
C TYR A 335 3.61 3.92 7.30
N CYS A 336 4.64 3.55 6.55
CA CYS A 336 4.61 2.43 5.62
C CYS A 336 5.81 1.51 5.83
N THR A 337 5.55 0.22 5.89
CA THR A 337 6.59 -0.79 5.79
C THR A 337 6.13 -1.99 4.97
N SER A 338 7.08 -2.68 4.34
CA SER A 338 6.85 -4.02 3.80
C SER A 338 5.86 -4.03 2.64
N ALA A 339 6.10 -3.17 1.65
CA ALA A 339 5.35 -3.12 0.42
C ALA A 339 6.29 -2.69 -0.72
N MET A 340 6.00 -3.17 -1.94
CA MET A 340 6.77 -2.79 -3.13
C MET A 340 6.76 -1.26 -3.31
N MET A 341 5.58 -0.65 -3.16
CA MET A 341 5.37 0.79 -3.22
C MET A 341 4.87 1.32 -1.87
N SER A 342 5.39 2.48 -1.49
CA SER A 342 5.07 3.15 -0.24
C SER A 342 3.94 4.16 -0.43
N PHE A 343 4.18 5.18 -1.26
CA PHE A 343 3.19 6.20 -1.57
C PHE A 343 3.15 6.41 -3.07
N ASN A 344 2.04 6.05 -3.73
CA ASN A 344 1.92 6.12 -5.18
C ASN A 344 0.82 7.11 -5.59
N THR A 345 1.09 7.89 -6.65
CA THR A 345 0.20 8.91 -7.19
C THR A 345 -0.25 8.67 -8.63
N VAL A 346 0.24 7.62 -9.29
CA VAL A 346 -0.10 7.32 -10.69
C VAL A 346 -1.02 6.12 -10.80
N GLY A 347 -1.84 6.08 -11.85
CA GLY A 347 -2.69 4.93 -12.16
C GLY A 347 -1.92 3.76 -12.79
N ALA A 348 -0.76 4.01 -13.40
CA ALA A 348 0.10 2.97 -13.94
C ALA A 348 0.85 2.21 -12.84
N THR A 349 1.08 0.92 -13.10
CA THR A 349 2.02 0.08 -12.36
C THR A 349 2.89 -0.70 -13.32
N ASP A 350 3.96 -1.28 -12.80
CA ASP A 350 4.76 -2.23 -13.57
C ASP A 350 3.95 -3.49 -13.94
N ALA A 351 4.51 -4.30 -14.84
CA ALA A 351 3.98 -5.60 -15.24
C ALA A 351 3.86 -6.61 -14.08
N CYS A 352 4.52 -6.36 -12.95
CA CYS A 352 4.43 -7.22 -11.76
C CYS A 352 4.81 -8.67 -12.03
N LEU A 353 5.98 -8.82 -12.67
CA LEU A 353 6.52 -10.09 -13.13
C LEU A 353 6.51 -11.15 -12.01
N GLY A 354 6.09 -12.36 -12.33
CA GLY A 354 6.06 -13.50 -11.40
C GLY A 354 4.78 -13.65 -10.58
N VAL A 355 4.00 -12.58 -10.38
CA VAL A 355 2.76 -12.64 -9.59
C VAL A 355 1.70 -13.48 -10.28
N SER A 356 1.58 -13.39 -11.61
CA SER A 356 0.59 -14.14 -12.39
C SER A 356 0.75 -15.66 -12.27
N ASN A 357 1.97 -16.17 -12.11
CA ASN A 357 2.22 -17.59 -11.92
C ASN A 357 2.08 -18.09 -10.47
N PHE A 358 1.56 -17.28 -9.54
CA PHE A 358 0.84 -17.80 -8.37
C PHE A 358 -0.55 -18.33 -8.74
N GLY A 359 -1.10 -17.92 -9.89
CA GLY A 359 -2.45 -18.23 -10.34
C GLY A 359 -3.48 -17.37 -9.61
N ALA A 360 -4.10 -16.44 -10.33
CA ALA A 360 -5.20 -15.64 -9.78
C ALA A 360 -6.39 -16.52 -9.36
N VAL A 361 -7.04 -16.16 -8.26
CA VAL A 361 -8.31 -16.77 -7.87
C VAL A 361 -9.41 -16.16 -8.74
N THR A 362 -10.06 -17.01 -9.55
CA THR A 362 -11.10 -16.58 -10.48
C THR A 362 -12.30 -15.95 -9.76
N ASN A 363 -12.68 -14.74 -10.16
CA ASN A 363 -13.94 -14.12 -9.74
C ASN A 363 -15.00 -14.21 -10.86
N PRO A 364 -16.07 -15.02 -10.70
CA PRO A 364 -17.16 -15.06 -11.67
C PRO A 364 -18.08 -13.83 -11.61
N ASN A 365 -18.01 -13.03 -10.55
CA ASN A 365 -18.84 -11.82 -10.38
C ASN A 365 -18.19 -10.56 -10.95
N ALA A 366 -16.91 -10.62 -11.34
CA ALA A 366 -16.22 -9.52 -11.98
C ALA A 366 -16.59 -9.49 -13.48
N PRO A 367 -17.35 -8.49 -13.96
CA PRO A 367 -17.73 -8.41 -15.36
C PRO A 367 -16.50 -8.13 -16.23
N ALA A 368 -16.59 -8.45 -17.52
CA ALA A 368 -15.61 -7.97 -18.48
C ALA A 368 -15.64 -6.43 -18.52
N PRO A 369 -14.47 -5.76 -18.52
CA PRO A 369 -14.38 -4.32 -18.72
C PRO A 369 -15.15 -3.93 -19.97
N LYS A 370 -16.00 -2.92 -19.86
CA LYS A 370 -16.69 -2.40 -21.04
C LYS A 370 -15.67 -1.67 -21.90
N GLY A 371 -15.69 -1.92 -23.21
CA GLY A 371 -14.83 -1.23 -24.18
C GLY A 371 -15.06 0.29 -24.22
N ASP A 372 -16.25 0.74 -23.80
CA ASP A 372 -16.54 2.15 -23.53
C ASP A 372 -16.44 2.44 -22.03
N VAL A 373 -15.44 3.24 -21.67
CA VAL A 373 -15.19 3.67 -20.29
C VAL A 373 -16.36 4.48 -19.70
N ASN A 374 -17.21 5.10 -20.52
CA ASN A 374 -18.36 5.88 -20.06
C ASN A 374 -19.51 5.00 -19.57
N MET A 375 -19.59 3.76 -20.05
CA MET A 375 -20.61 2.80 -19.64
C MET A 375 -20.17 1.96 -18.44
N GLU A 376 -18.90 2.01 -18.07
CA GLU A 376 -18.32 1.16 -17.03
C GLU A 376 -18.71 1.69 -15.63
N THR A 377 -19.31 0.84 -14.81
CA THR A 377 -19.86 1.20 -13.49
C THR A 377 -19.42 0.26 -12.38
N PHE A 378 -18.74 -0.83 -12.73
CA PHE A 378 -18.23 -1.81 -11.77
C PHE A 378 -16.82 -1.45 -11.32
N TYR A 379 -15.94 -1.13 -12.27
CA TYR A 379 -14.55 -0.77 -11.94
C TYR A 379 -14.39 0.73 -11.68
N PRO A 380 -13.56 1.12 -10.68
CA PRO A 380 -13.19 2.52 -10.46
C PRO A 380 -12.60 3.19 -11.69
N LYS A 381 -12.77 4.50 -11.85
CA LYS A 381 -12.17 5.25 -12.97
C LYS A 381 -10.80 5.74 -12.59
N VAL A 382 -9.76 5.08 -13.10
CA VAL A 382 -8.36 5.48 -12.87
C VAL A 382 -7.72 5.80 -14.21
N ASP A 383 -7.13 6.99 -14.33
CA ASP A 383 -6.37 7.38 -15.52
C ASP A 383 -5.07 6.54 -15.61
N PRO A 384 -4.91 5.66 -16.62
CA PRO A 384 -3.75 4.77 -16.73
C PRO A 384 -2.44 5.51 -16.94
N GLY A 385 -2.44 6.65 -17.66
CA GLY A 385 -1.24 7.45 -17.88
C GLY A 385 -0.96 8.46 -16.76
N GLY A 386 -1.77 8.41 -15.70
CA GLY A 386 -2.17 9.58 -14.92
C GLY A 386 -1.12 10.29 -14.07
N GLY A 387 -1.61 11.13 -13.18
CA GLY A 387 -0.82 11.95 -12.27
C GLY A 387 -1.70 12.74 -11.32
N ARG A 388 -1.09 13.43 -10.36
CA ARG A 388 -1.81 14.26 -9.38
C ARG A 388 -1.66 15.73 -9.71
N PHE A 389 -2.81 16.35 -10.00
CA PHE A 389 -2.91 17.73 -10.43
C PHE A 389 -3.61 18.54 -9.34
N ALA A 390 -3.03 18.63 -8.15
CA ALA A 390 -3.65 19.25 -6.98
C ALA A 390 -4.13 20.67 -7.31
N THR A 391 -5.45 20.82 -7.44
CA THR A 391 -6.10 22.03 -7.93
C THR A 391 -6.96 22.64 -6.84
N LYS A 392 -6.76 23.92 -6.56
CA LYS A 392 -7.51 24.70 -5.59
C LYS A 392 -8.96 24.88 -6.03
N CYS A 393 -9.87 24.57 -5.12
CA CYS A 393 -11.24 25.01 -5.17
C CYS A 393 -11.51 26.13 -4.15
N ASP A 394 -12.05 27.23 -4.62
CA ASP A 394 -12.38 28.44 -3.88
C ASP A 394 -13.89 28.75 -3.86
N THR A 395 -14.70 27.80 -4.32
CA THR A 395 -16.16 27.90 -4.49
C THR A 395 -16.87 26.70 -3.85
N THR A 396 -18.18 26.79 -3.68
CA THR A 396 -19.00 25.65 -3.22
C THR A 396 -19.10 24.55 -4.27
N ASP A 397 -19.10 24.89 -5.56
CA ASP A 397 -19.09 23.92 -6.65
C ASP A 397 -17.72 23.95 -7.35
N CYS A 398 -17.03 22.81 -7.37
CA CYS A 398 -15.72 22.63 -7.98
C CYS A 398 -15.81 21.83 -9.30
N GLY A 399 -17.01 21.61 -9.82
CA GLY A 399 -17.27 20.86 -11.04
C GLY A 399 -16.76 21.56 -12.31
N PRO A 400 -16.91 20.91 -13.47
CA PRO A 400 -16.34 21.37 -14.74
C PRO A 400 -16.85 22.75 -15.20
N ALA A 401 -18.06 23.15 -14.79
CA ALA A 401 -18.63 24.47 -15.13
C ALA A 401 -17.93 25.63 -14.40
N THR A 402 -17.46 25.39 -13.16
CA THR A 402 -16.87 26.43 -12.30
C THR A 402 -15.35 26.42 -12.38
N ILE A 403 -14.74 25.23 -12.40
CA ILE A 403 -13.29 25.05 -12.45
C ILE A 403 -12.99 24.18 -13.68
N PRO A 404 -12.99 24.73 -14.91
CA PRO A 404 -12.83 23.92 -16.12
C PRO A 404 -11.43 23.33 -16.27
N ASN A 405 -10.41 24.05 -15.79
CA ASN A 405 -9.00 23.69 -15.96
C ASN A 405 -8.40 23.16 -14.66
N ARG A 406 -7.54 22.15 -14.78
CA ARG A 406 -6.64 21.72 -13.70
C ARG A 406 -5.47 22.68 -13.54
N CYS A 407 -4.79 22.62 -12.39
CA CYS A 407 -3.50 23.25 -12.19
C CYS A 407 -2.57 22.95 -13.37
N SER A 408 -2.01 23.98 -13.97
CA SER A 408 -1.17 23.89 -15.17
C SER A 408 -0.28 25.10 -15.32
N VAL A 409 0.58 25.09 -16.36
CA VAL A 409 1.39 26.27 -16.74
C VAL A 409 0.51 27.49 -17.04
N GLY A 410 -0.67 27.26 -17.66
CA GLY A 410 -1.59 28.32 -18.06
C GLY A 410 -2.47 28.86 -16.93
N ASP A 411 -2.63 28.12 -15.83
CA ASP A 411 -3.38 28.58 -14.64
C ASP A 411 -2.68 28.14 -13.36
N ARG A 412 -1.64 28.89 -13.01
CA ARG A 412 -0.82 28.66 -11.82
C ARG A 412 -1.51 29.06 -10.51
N SER A 413 -2.49 29.96 -10.59
CA SER A 413 -3.17 30.51 -9.42
C SER A 413 -3.96 29.45 -8.65
N ARG A 414 -4.32 28.36 -9.32
CA ARG A 414 -5.04 27.22 -8.77
C ARG A 414 -4.14 26.07 -8.33
N CYS A 415 -2.83 26.16 -8.50
CA CYS A 415 -1.95 25.07 -8.13
C CYS A 415 -1.80 24.94 -6.62
N MET A 416 -1.87 23.70 -6.12
CA MET A 416 -1.65 23.34 -4.72
C MET A 416 -0.48 22.37 -4.59
N VAL A 417 0.03 22.23 -3.37
CA VAL A 417 1.16 21.35 -3.04
C VAL A 417 0.64 20.05 -2.44
N THR A 418 1.19 18.92 -2.88
CA THR A 418 1.03 17.63 -2.18
C THR A 418 2.07 17.55 -1.07
N VAL A 419 1.66 17.55 0.19
CA VAL A 419 2.59 17.54 1.33
C VAL A 419 2.58 16.16 2.01
N LEU A 420 3.76 15.57 2.16
CA LEU A 420 4.00 14.45 3.07
C LEU A 420 4.84 14.97 4.23
N ASP A 421 4.24 15.05 5.42
CA ASP A 421 4.92 15.52 6.63
C ASP A 421 5.03 14.39 7.64
N LYS A 422 6.19 14.28 8.30
CA LYS A 422 6.45 13.23 9.31
C LYS A 422 6.22 11.81 8.78
N TYR A 423 6.41 11.58 7.49
CA TYR A 423 6.16 10.28 6.87
C TYR A 423 7.34 9.34 7.12
N THR A 424 7.06 8.14 7.64
CA THR A 424 8.08 7.11 7.81
C THR A 424 7.84 5.96 6.84
N SER A 425 8.87 5.59 6.09
CA SER A 425 8.79 4.66 4.96
C SER A 425 9.98 3.71 4.98
N SER A 426 9.75 2.41 5.17
CA SER A 426 10.83 1.42 5.20
C SER A 426 10.55 0.19 4.36
N PHE A 427 11.61 -0.42 3.82
CA PHE A 427 11.56 -1.75 3.21
C PHE A 427 10.68 -1.83 1.95
N HIS A 428 11.23 -1.30 0.86
CA HIS A 428 10.56 -1.22 -0.44
C HIS A 428 11.42 -1.82 -1.55
N TRP A 429 10.78 -2.35 -2.59
CA TRP A 429 11.44 -3.02 -3.72
C TRP A 429 10.75 -2.66 -5.05
N PRO A 430 10.54 -1.36 -5.35
CA PRO A 430 9.89 -0.97 -6.60
C PRO A 430 10.66 -1.52 -7.81
N GLN A 431 9.98 -1.68 -8.94
CA GLN A 431 10.65 -2.09 -10.19
C GLN A 431 11.45 -0.92 -10.76
N GLN A 432 12.42 -1.21 -11.64
CA GLN A 432 13.35 -0.27 -12.24
C GLN A 432 12.75 1.08 -12.68
N ASN A 433 11.57 1.08 -13.33
CA ASN A 433 10.94 2.30 -13.84
C ASN A 433 9.93 2.92 -12.86
N PHE A 434 9.81 2.34 -11.66
CA PHE A 434 8.91 2.74 -10.61
C PHE A 434 9.63 3.12 -9.33
N ALA A 435 8.88 3.78 -8.44
CA ALA A 435 9.42 4.35 -7.24
C ALA A 435 8.67 3.89 -5.99
N SER A 436 9.38 3.80 -4.87
CA SER A 436 8.75 3.56 -3.57
C SER A 436 7.81 4.71 -3.22
N ILE A 437 8.29 5.94 -3.37
CA ILE A 437 7.46 7.14 -3.27
C ILE A 437 7.46 7.82 -4.64
N TRP A 438 6.29 7.84 -5.26
CA TRP A 438 6.08 8.44 -6.58
C TRP A 438 5.23 9.69 -6.44
N LEU A 439 5.80 10.87 -6.69
CA LEU A 439 5.11 12.16 -6.61
C LEU A 439 5.21 12.89 -7.97
N ARG A 440 4.25 12.64 -8.87
CA ARG A 440 4.16 13.30 -10.19
C ARG A 440 2.77 13.87 -10.50
N PRO A 441 2.68 14.88 -11.39
CA PRO A 441 3.77 15.64 -12.01
C PRO A 441 4.00 17.03 -11.38
N GLN A 442 3.29 17.40 -10.31
CA GLN A 442 3.21 18.78 -9.81
C GLN A 442 4.01 19.04 -8.53
N TRP A 443 3.69 20.15 -7.85
CA TRP A 443 4.33 20.58 -6.61
C TRP A 443 4.13 19.56 -5.49
N TYR A 444 5.24 19.24 -4.83
CA TYR A 444 5.21 18.44 -3.63
C TYR A 444 6.23 18.94 -2.61
N LEU A 445 5.98 18.61 -1.34
CA LEU A 445 6.87 18.83 -0.23
C LEU A 445 6.94 17.54 0.59
N VAL A 446 8.14 16.97 0.71
CA VAL A 446 8.43 15.92 1.70
C VAL A 446 9.25 16.57 2.79
N ILE A 447 8.71 16.59 4.00
CA ILE A 447 9.29 17.31 5.12
C ILE A 447 9.26 16.48 6.38
N ASN A 448 10.29 16.64 7.23
CA ASN A 448 10.42 15.91 8.49
C ASN A 448 10.21 14.40 8.31
N SER A 449 10.63 13.80 7.20
CA SER A 449 10.27 12.41 6.89
C SER A 449 11.46 11.48 7.05
N PHE A 450 11.19 10.19 7.25
CA PHE A 450 12.20 9.15 7.43
C PHE A 450 12.03 8.07 6.36
N LEU A 451 13.07 7.81 5.58
CA LEU A 451 13.05 6.75 4.56
C LEU A 451 14.24 5.80 4.79
N SER A 452 14.00 4.50 4.76
CA SER A 452 15.04 3.51 4.99
C SER A 452 14.90 2.20 4.22
N ASP A 453 15.96 1.40 4.24
CA ASP A 453 15.95 -0.03 3.89
C ASP A 453 15.41 -0.31 2.47
N THR A 454 15.80 0.48 1.47
CA THR A 454 15.44 0.18 0.06
C THR A 454 16.12 -1.12 -0.39
N GLN A 455 15.33 -2.13 -0.73
CA GLN A 455 15.76 -3.54 -0.86
C GLN A 455 16.15 -3.95 -2.30
N ASN A 456 15.68 -3.25 -3.33
CA ASN A 456 16.00 -3.64 -4.71
C ASN A 456 15.83 -2.50 -5.73
N GLY A 457 16.19 -2.80 -6.98
CA GLY A 457 16.31 -1.92 -8.12
C GLY A 457 15.01 -1.31 -8.59
N GLY A 458 14.91 -0.01 -8.32
CA GLY A 458 13.87 0.94 -8.67
C GLY A 458 14.22 2.23 -7.92
N LEU A 459 13.35 3.22 -7.96
CA LEU A 459 13.68 4.56 -7.49
C LEU A 459 13.19 4.75 -6.05
N GLY A 460 14.02 5.26 -5.15
CA GLY A 460 13.56 5.59 -3.79
C GLY A 460 12.45 6.65 -3.84
N PHE A 461 12.71 7.70 -4.62
CA PHE A 461 11.84 8.86 -4.74
C PHE A 461 11.82 9.37 -6.18
N VAL A 462 10.64 9.54 -6.76
CA VAL A 462 10.48 10.18 -8.09
C VAL A 462 9.79 11.51 -7.98
N THR A 463 10.34 12.46 -8.72
CA THR A 463 9.96 13.86 -8.66
C THR A 463 9.62 14.38 -10.03
N GLY A 464 8.41 14.88 -10.20
CA GLY A 464 7.87 15.16 -11.53
C GLY A 464 8.65 16.19 -12.35
N GLY A 465 8.71 15.99 -13.65
CA GLY A 465 9.20 16.97 -14.61
C GLY A 465 9.73 16.29 -15.85
N ASP A 466 10.46 17.01 -16.67
CA ASP A 466 11.25 16.44 -17.75
C ASP A 466 12.65 17.08 -17.76
N TYR A 467 13.58 16.43 -18.45
CA TYR A 467 14.97 16.86 -18.55
C TYR A 467 15.16 18.24 -19.21
N LEU A 468 14.16 18.74 -19.95
CA LEU A 468 14.18 20.06 -20.60
C LEU A 468 13.47 21.13 -19.78
N LEU A 469 12.90 20.77 -18.62
CA LEU A 469 11.99 21.59 -17.84
C LEU A 469 10.80 22.14 -18.65
N SER A 470 10.42 21.47 -19.74
CA SER A 470 9.39 21.97 -20.67
C SER A 470 7.96 21.67 -20.19
N SER A 471 7.81 20.58 -19.43
CA SER A 471 6.54 20.17 -18.81
C SER A 471 6.36 20.69 -17.39
N VAL A 472 7.37 21.35 -16.80
CA VAL A 472 7.26 21.89 -15.44
C VAL A 472 6.63 23.27 -15.43
N ILE A 473 5.77 23.47 -14.43
CA ILE A 473 5.13 24.76 -14.18
C ILE A 473 6.21 25.76 -13.74
N PRO A 474 6.34 26.96 -14.35
CA PRO A 474 7.31 27.95 -13.87
C PRO A 474 7.20 28.16 -12.35
N GLY A 475 8.32 28.22 -11.65
CA GLY A 475 8.34 28.22 -10.19
C GLY A 475 7.95 26.88 -9.56
N LEU A 476 8.13 25.77 -10.28
CA LEU A 476 7.94 24.42 -9.76
C LEU A 476 8.78 24.23 -8.50
N TRP A 477 8.09 23.97 -7.38
CA TRP A 477 8.72 23.69 -6.11
C TRP A 477 8.52 22.21 -5.76
N GLN A 478 9.64 21.54 -5.55
CA GLN A 478 9.77 20.09 -5.49
C GLN A 478 10.87 19.76 -4.49
N LEU A 479 10.49 19.77 -3.20
CA LEU A 479 11.45 19.83 -2.10
C LEU A 479 11.35 18.60 -1.20
N ALA A 480 12.48 17.94 -0.99
CA ALA A 480 12.69 17.08 0.16
C ALA A 480 13.54 17.84 1.18
N THR A 481 13.01 18.12 2.37
CA THR A 481 13.73 18.92 3.36
C THR A 481 13.58 18.41 4.77
N LYS A 482 14.59 18.67 5.62
CA LYS A 482 14.57 18.31 7.04
C LYS A 482 14.25 16.83 7.26
N SER A 483 14.65 15.98 6.33
CA SER A 483 14.29 14.56 6.31
C SER A 483 15.54 13.69 6.54
N VAL A 484 15.32 12.45 6.94
CA VAL A 484 16.37 11.48 7.25
C VAL A 484 16.29 10.32 6.27
N PHE A 485 17.40 10.06 5.58
CA PHE A 485 17.56 8.93 4.68
C PHE A 485 18.55 7.94 5.27
N VAL A 486 18.11 6.71 5.50
CA VAL A 486 18.90 5.67 6.17
C VAL A 486 19.19 4.54 5.21
N GLY A 487 20.46 4.11 5.13
CA GLY A 487 20.85 2.97 4.30
C GLY A 487 20.20 1.67 4.78
N HIS A 488 20.54 1.24 6.00
CA HIS A 488 19.89 0.12 6.66
C HIS A 488 19.57 0.44 8.13
N THR A 489 18.43 -0.01 8.63
CA THR A 489 18.05 0.14 10.04
C THR A 489 18.41 -1.10 10.87
N GLN A 490 18.75 -2.22 10.22
CA GLN A 490 19.00 -3.50 10.88
C GLN A 490 20.30 -4.15 10.44
N ASN A 491 21.37 -3.83 11.17
CA ASN A 491 22.63 -4.56 11.11
C ASN A 491 22.39 -6.06 11.35
N ASP A 492 23.04 -6.91 10.55
CA ASP A 492 23.00 -8.37 10.67
C ASP A 492 21.61 -9.02 10.46
N ASN A 493 20.73 -8.37 9.70
CA ASN A 493 19.48 -8.99 9.24
C ASN A 493 19.53 -9.24 7.72
N PRO A 494 19.79 -10.49 7.27
CA PRO A 494 19.78 -10.86 5.86
C PRO A 494 18.53 -10.45 5.09
N LEU A 495 17.37 -10.51 5.75
CA LEU A 495 16.08 -10.19 5.13
C LEU A 495 15.87 -8.69 4.97
N ALA A 496 16.56 -7.84 5.75
CA ALA A 496 16.50 -6.38 5.72
C ALA A 496 17.71 -5.73 5.02
N SER A 497 18.61 -6.53 4.44
CA SER A 497 19.82 -6.01 3.82
C SER A 497 19.53 -5.18 2.58
N ASN A 498 20.40 -4.22 2.25
CA ASN A 498 20.34 -3.45 1.00
C ASN A 498 20.42 -4.32 -0.27
N ALA A 499 20.79 -5.59 -0.15
CA ALA A 499 20.78 -6.54 -1.25
C ALA A 499 19.43 -7.23 -1.43
N GLY A 500 18.43 -6.91 -0.62
CA GLY A 500 17.12 -7.55 -0.67
C GLY A 500 17.08 -8.89 0.04
N PRO A 501 15.88 -9.46 0.19
CA PRO A 501 15.71 -10.65 1.01
C PRO A 501 16.18 -11.94 0.31
N PHE A 502 16.26 -12.02 -1.03
CA PHE A 502 16.63 -13.25 -1.76
C PHE A 502 18.15 -13.44 -1.91
N ASN A 503 18.82 -13.73 -0.80
CA ASN A 503 20.28 -13.91 -0.75
C ASN A 503 20.66 -15.10 0.15
N PRO A 504 21.82 -15.76 -0.05
CA PRO A 504 22.26 -16.91 0.75
C PRO A 504 22.87 -16.46 2.09
N LEU A 505 22.54 -15.24 2.53
CA LEU A 505 23.07 -14.64 3.73
C LEU A 505 22.40 -15.24 4.96
N THR A 506 23.18 -15.35 6.03
CA THR A 506 22.72 -15.78 7.34
C THR A 506 23.20 -14.75 8.36
N SER A 507 22.38 -14.43 9.36
CA SER A 507 22.79 -13.58 10.47
C SER A 507 23.97 -14.21 11.22
N GLY A 508 24.74 -13.39 11.94
CA GLY A 508 25.91 -13.83 12.70
C GLY A 508 25.60 -14.90 13.76
N ASP A 509 24.35 -14.96 14.24
CA ASP A 509 23.87 -15.98 15.16
C ASP A 509 23.26 -17.23 14.49
N GLY A 510 23.21 -17.28 13.16
CA GLY A 510 22.68 -18.41 12.40
C GLY A 510 21.16 -18.49 12.29
N LYS A 511 20.41 -17.60 12.94
CA LYS A 511 18.95 -17.76 13.12
C LYS A 511 18.11 -17.18 11.99
N ILE A 512 18.56 -16.10 11.38
CA ILE A 512 17.86 -15.47 10.26
C ILE A 512 18.60 -15.86 8.99
N LYS A 513 17.87 -16.40 8.03
CA LYS A 513 18.38 -16.75 6.70
C LYS A 513 17.66 -15.91 5.67
N GLY A 514 18.38 -15.47 4.65
CA GLY A 514 17.76 -14.88 3.47
C GLY A 514 16.85 -15.90 2.76
N LEU A 515 15.93 -15.37 1.95
CA LEU A 515 15.01 -16.15 1.14
C LEU A 515 15.75 -16.84 -0.01
N ILE A 516 15.19 -17.97 -0.41
CA ILE A 516 15.50 -18.65 -1.67
C ILE A 516 14.41 -18.31 -2.65
N CYS A 517 14.79 -18.03 -3.89
CA CYS A 517 13.84 -17.72 -4.95
C CYS A 517 13.19 -19.02 -5.46
N ASP A 518 11.87 -19.03 -5.61
CA ASP A 518 11.10 -20.22 -6.00
C ASP A 518 11.26 -20.57 -7.49
N ASN A 519 11.70 -19.62 -8.31
CA ASN A 519 11.79 -19.72 -9.78
C ASN A 519 13.22 -19.50 -10.28
N ALA A 520 13.50 -19.88 -11.53
CA ALA A 520 14.80 -19.69 -12.17
C ALA A 520 14.82 -18.51 -13.17
N ASP A 521 13.87 -17.57 -13.08
CA ASP A 521 13.79 -16.47 -14.04
C ASP A 521 14.90 -15.45 -13.82
N SER A 522 15.38 -14.88 -14.92
CA SER A 522 16.55 -13.99 -14.93
C SER A 522 16.24 -12.52 -14.59
N ASN A 523 14.97 -12.17 -14.36
CA ASN A 523 14.51 -10.79 -14.17
C ASN A 523 13.62 -10.58 -12.94
N HIS A 524 13.24 -11.62 -12.20
CA HIS A 524 12.56 -11.48 -10.91
C HIS A 524 12.77 -12.71 -10.01
N CYS A 525 12.72 -12.49 -8.70
CA CYS A 525 12.70 -13.52 -7.68
C CYS A 525 11.33 -13.60 -6.99
N ARG A 526 10.75 -14.79 -6.94
CA ARG A 526 9.42 -15.02 -6.39
C ARG A 526 9.48 -15.78 -5.08
N SER A 527 8.60 -15.42 -4.13
CA SER A 527 8.30 -16.23 -2.95
C SER A 527 6.80 -16.43 -2.83
N THR A 528 6.37 -17.67 -3.03
CA THR A 528 4.98 -18.12 -2.96
C THR A 528 4.46 -18.06 -1.54
N ASN A 529 5.31 -18.41 -0.56
CA ASN A 529 4.96 -18.35 0.86
C ASN A 529 4.72 -16.91 1.33
N GLU A 530 5.53 -15.97 0.83
CA GLU A 530 5.37 -14.54 1.14
C GLU A 530 4.35 -13.83 0.25
N GLY A 531 3.92 -14.47 -0.85
CA GLY A 531 3.01 -13.87 -1.83
C GLY A 531 3.62 -12.67 -2.57
N ILE A 532 4.95 -12.57 -2.67
CA ILE A 532 5.64 -11.44 -3.30
C ILE A 532 6.49 -11.87 -4.49
N SER A 533 6.75 -10.92 -5.37
CA SER A 533 7.78 -11.00 -6.40
C SER A 533 8.64 -9.75 -6.33
N ILE A 534 9.95 -9.94 -6.44
CA ILE A 534 10.94 -8.89 -6.35
C ILE A 534 11.74 -8.85 -7.67
N PRO A 535 11.71 -7.74 -8.44
CA PRO A 535 12.47 -7.61 -9.69
C PRO A 535 13.99 -7.75 -9.52
N ILE A 536 14.70 -8.31 -10.49
CA ILE A 536 16.19 -8.43 -10.50
C ILE A 536 16.82 -8.04 -11.87
N ASP A 537 16.12 -7.23 -12.68
CA ASP A 537 16.53 -6.83 -14.03
C ASP A 537 17.74 -5.84 -14.08
N ASN A 538 18.36 -5.68 -15.25
CA ASN A 538 19.77 -5.22 -15.39
C ASN A 538 20.06 -3.71 -15.25
N PHE A 539 19.07 -2.82 -15.29
CA PHE A 539 19.34 -1.38 -15.22
C PHE A 539 18.89 -0.76 -13.89
N GLY A 540 17.92 -1.35 -13.19
CA GLY A 540 17.48 -0.89 -11.86
C GLY A 540 18.32 -1.41 -10.69
N VAL A 541 18.83 -2.65 -10.75
CA VAL A 541 19.56 -3.34 -9.65
C VAL A 541 20.94 -2.77 -9.30
N ASN A 542 21.34 -1.70 -9.99
CA ASN A 542 22.64 -1.05 -9.91
C ASN A 542 22.66 0.13 -8.95
N GLN A 543 21.47 0.58 -8.54
CA GLN A 543 21.28 1.64 -7.56
C GLN A 543 21.02 0.98 -6.20
N ARG A 544 22.02 1.00 -5.32
CA ARG A 544 21.94 0.40 -3.97
C ARG A 544 22.24 1.44 -2.92
N LEU A 545 21.33 2.39 -2.85
CA LEU A 545 21.14 3.39 -1.83
C LEU A 545 19.83 4.10 -2.23
N TYR A 546 19.25 4.90 -1.34
CA TYR A 546 18.17 5.79 -1.74
C TYR A 546 18.58 6.67 -2.93
N ASN A 547 17.68 6.86 -3.89
CA ASN A 547 17.88 7.72 -5.03
C ASN A 547 16.66 8.62 -5.27
N ILE A 548 16.94 9.79 -5.82
CA ILE A 548 15.97 10.79 -6.23
C ILE A 548 16.07 10.90 -7.75
N TYR A 549 14.96 10.72 -8.45
CA TYR A 549 14.97 10.63 -9.91
C TYR A 549 13.87 11.46 -10.57
N ASP A 550 14.19 11.94 -11.78
CA ASP A 550 13.40 12.86 -12.61
C ASP A 550 13.33 14.27 -11.96
N GLY A 551 13.59 15.34 -12.72
CA GLY A 551 13.97 16.66 -12.18
C GLY A 551 12.99 17.79 -12.54
N PRO A 552 13.02 18.94 -11.82
CA PRO A 552 14.01 19.39 -10.84
C PRO A 552 13.67 19.01 -9.38
N ASN A 553 14.62 18.38 -8.68
CA ASN A 553 14.49 18.12 -7.24
C ASN A 553 15.40 19.07 -6.43
N TYR A 554 14.82 19.69 -5.40
CA TYR A 554 15.55 20.45 -4.40
C TYR A 554 15.66 19.65 -3.10
N GLN A 555 16.84 19.69 -2.50
CA GLN A 555 17.11 19.10 -1.20
C GLN A 555 17.65 20.17 -0.26
N ASP A 556 17.17 20.19 0.98
CA ASP A 556 17.63 21.13 1.99
C ASP A 556 17.62 20.49 3.38
N SER A 557 18.72 20.57 4.12
CA SER A 557 18.79 20.16 5.52
C SER A 557 18.37 18.69 5.76
N ASN A 558 18.69 17.80 4.82
CA ASN A 558 18.45 16.35 4.97
C ASN A 558 19.66 15.65 5.59
N ALA A 559 19.42 14.69 6.48
CA ALA A 559 20.44 13.85 7.08
C ALA A 559 20.52 12.49 6.37
N PHE A 560 21.74 11.98 6.20
CA PHE A 560 22.00 10.66 5.65
C PHE A 560 22.74 9.82 6.69
N LEU A 561 22.18 8.69 7.10
CA LEU A 561 22.69 7.86 8.20
C LEU A 561 22.81 6.38 7.80
N ASP A 562 23.64 5.64 8.53
CA ASP A 562 23.85 4.19 8.39
C ASP A 562 23.97 3.70 6.94
N ILE A 563 24.76 4.44 6.17
CA ILE A 563 25.18 4.07 4.81
C ILE A 563 26.48 3.28 4.93
N THR A 564 26.41 1.99 4.68
CA THR A 564 27.56 1.09 4.74
C THR A 564 28.07 0.72 3.35
N GLU A 565 29.38 0.77 3.19
CA GLU A 565 30.06 0.22 2.02
C GLU A 565 29.94 -1.31 2.05
N THR A 566 29.58 -1.92 0.91
CA THR A 566 29.64 -3.37 0.73
C THR A 566 30.73 -3.69 -0.29
N PRO A 567 31.91 -4.17 0.14
CA PRO A 567 32.98 -4.58 -0.76
C PRO A 567 32.55 -5.77 -1.63
N LEU A 568 32.89 -5.73 -2.92
CA LEU A 568 32.62 -6.79 -3.87
C LEU A 568 33.95 -7.51 -4.21
N ASP A 569 34.30 -8.61 -3.51
CA ASP A 569 35.57 -9.37 -3.67
C ASP A 569 35.40 -10.84 -3.18
N PRO A 570 36.10 -11.91 -3.68
CA PRO A 570 36.67 -12.16 -5.01
C PRO A 570 35.67 -12.86 -5.96
N LEU A 571 34.44 -13.10 -5.51
CA LEU A 571 33.36 -13.71 -6.30
C LEU A 571 32.69 -12.72 -7.26
N CYS A 572 33.19 -11.50 -7.42
CA CYS A 572 32.65 -10.57 -8.40
C CYS A 572 33.70 -9.51 -8.74
N GLN A 573 34.28 -9.57 -9.94
CA GLN A 573 35.32 -8.66 -10.41
C GLN A 573 34.74 -7.77 -11.52
N PRO A 574 34.87 -6.43 -11.44
CA PRO A 574 34.36 -5.53 -12.47
C PRO A 574 34.94 -5.88 -13.86
N GLY A 575 34.08 -6.13 -14.84
CA GLY A 575 34.49 -6.38 -16.23
C GLY A 575 34.76 -7.86 -16.60
N GLY A 576 34.56 -8.82 -15.69
CA GLY A 576 34.65 -10.25 -15.98
C GLY A 576 33.30 -10.95 -15.75
N VAL A 577 32.65 -11.39 -16.83
CA VAL A 577 31.37 -12.12 -16.79
C VAL A 577 31.49 -13.48 -16.08
N THR A 578 32.71 -13.93 -15.78
CA THR A 578 33.02 -15.31 -15.40
C THR A 578 32.95 -15.61 -13.90
N ASN A 579 32.94 -14.59 -13.03
CA ASN A 579 33.04 -14.84 -11.57
C ASN A 579 31.87 -14.36 -10.72
N CYS A 580 31.01 -13.43 -11.17
CA CYS A 580 29.77 -13.12 -10.43
C CYS A 580 28.74 -14.22 -10.76
N PRO A 581 28.29 -15.06 -9.79
CA PRO A 581 27.35 -16.14 -10.10
C PRO A 581 26.06 -15.55 -10.69
N GLN A 582 25.89 -15.71 -12.00
CA GLN A 582 24.67 -15.44 -12.75
C GLN A 582 23.69 -16.61 -12.69
N ASN A 583 24.22 -17.78 -12.35
CA ASN A 583 23.49 -19.01 -12.10
C ASN A 583 23.91 -19.47 -10.70
N GLY A 584 22.98 -19.91 -9.86
CA GLY A 584 23.32 -20.55 -8.60
C GLY A 584 24.24 -21.77 -8.82
N GLN A 585 24.76 -22.35 -7.75
CA GLN A 585 25.51 -23.61 -7.84
C GLN A 585 24.56 -24.77 -8.20
N GLY A 586 24.19 -24.90 -9.47
CA GLY A 586 23.39 -26.00 -10.00
C GLY A 586 22.41 -25.57 -11.10
N ALA A 587 22.10 -26.49 -12.01
CA ALA A 587 20.99 -26.32 -12.95
C ALA A 587 19.68 -26.19 -12.17
N GLY A 588 18.98 -25.06 -12.30
CA GLY A 588 17.72 -24.79 -11.60
C GLY A 588 17.83 -24.04 -10.26
N MET A 589 18.99 -23.45 -9.93
CA MET A 589 19.13 -22.58 -8.75
C MET A 589 19.18 -21.08 -9.16
N PRO A 590 18.27 -20.23 -8.63
CA PRO A 590 18.20 -18.81 -9.01
C PRO A 590 19.43 -17.98 -8.64
N ALA A 591 19.63 -16.91 -9.41
CA ALA A 591 20.65 -15.90 -9.19
C ALA A 591 20.32 -15.05 -7.96
N TRP A 592 21.24 -15.01 -7.00
CA TRP A 592 21.16 -14.10 -5.86
C TRP A 592 21.17 -12.63 -6.32
N ILE A 593 20.55 -11.73 -5.56
CA ILE A 593 20.28 -10.35 -6.01
C ILE A 593 21.58 -9.53 -6.26
N TYR A 594 22.76 -9.98 -5.83
CA TYR A 594 23.99 -9.18 -5.81
C TYR A 594 24.60 -8.69 -7.15
N THR A 595 24.21 -9.17 -8.34
CA THR A 595 25.22 -9.29 -9.44
C THR A 595 24.90 -8.70 -10.83
N ARG A 596 24.37 -7.47 -10.93
CA ARG A 596 24.20 -6.83 -12.26
C ARG A 596 24.75 -5.43 -12.47
N VAL A 597 25.79 -5.01 -11.73
CA VAL A 597 26.28 -3.61 -11.79
C VAL A 597 27.34 -3.36 -12.89
N LEU A 598 26.94 -2.68 -13.97
CA LEU A 598 27.86 -1.98 -14.87
C LEU A 598 28.31 -0.66 -14.21
N GLY A 599 29.62 -0.39 -14.16
CA GLY A 599 30.14 0.93 -13.75
C GLY A 599 30.44 1.14 -12.26
N ILE A 600 30.70 0.08 -11.48
CA ILE A 600 31.13 0.21 -10.08
C ILE A 600 32.47 0.98 -10.01
N PRO A 601 32.57 2.05 -9.21
CA PRO A 601 33.84 2.73 -8.99
C PRO A 601 34.85 1.78 -8.37
N ILE A 602 36.01 1.59 -9.02
CA ILE A 602 37.11 0.82 -8.44
C ILE A 602 37.76 1.66 -7.35
N ASN A 603 37.80 1.13 -6.12
CA ASN A 603 38.57 1.72 -5.03
C ASN A 603 40.07 1.49 -5.31
N LYS A 604 40.70 2.45 -6.01
CA LYS A 604 42.12 2.38 -6.40
C LYS A 604 43.09 2.39 -5.21
N THR A 605 42.63 2.75 -4.02
CA THR A 605 43.44 2.74 -2.79
C THR A 605 43.57 1.35 -2.17
N ASN A 606 42.75 0.36 -2.59
CA ASN A 606 42.75 -0.97 -1.98
C ASN A 606 43.23 -2.12 -2.89
N ASN A 607 43.65 -1.86 -4.13
CA ASN A 607 44.23 -2.84 -5.08
C ASN A 607 43.57 -4.25 -5.08
N LYS A 608 42.27 -4.31 -4.74
CA LYS A 608 41.43 -5.49 -4.68
C LYS A 608 40.10 -5.16 -5.33
#